data_AF-A0A822XC28-F1
#
_entry.id   AF-A0A822XC28-F1
#
_cell.length_a   1.000
_cell.length_b   1.000
_cell.length_c   1.000
_cell.angle_alpha   90.00
_cell.angle_beta   90.00
_cell.angle_gamma   90.00
#
_symmetry.space_group_name_H-M   'P 1'
#
loop_
_entity.id
_entity.type
_entity.pdbx_description
1 polymer ?
#
loop_
_entity_poly.entity_id
_entity_poly.type
_entity_poly.pdbx_seq_one_letter_code
_entity_poly.pdbx_strand_id
1 'polypeptide(L)'
;MRRVRLRWNRSGLEGVEEFRQLMDRVESYEILAHLKLGADGIEHLAEIKPHSGVLDDVMEISTFDLIEVHETDTDTGTFLASVNLTHTLPMMMLDLEKIHLHPPYGLDSEGLELNFTGHSDSMKRLIELLKLTMPWDSISIQSVRGDGSGLWKDLLTERQIEVLRCAVSMGYYSEERKISVKNLAESMGMARSTMGGHLKLIEKVIMSKVVDDLG
;
A
#
# COMPACT_ATOMS: atom_id res chain seq x y z
N MET A 1 -5.31 -16.36 -7.75
CA MET A 1 -4.39 -15.63 -6.86
C MET A 1 -5.09 -14.35 -6.45
N ARG A 2 -4.88 -13.89 -5.22
CA ARG A 2 -5.51 -12.70 -4.63
C ARG A 2 -4.42 -11.83 -4.02
N ARG A 3 -4.60 -10.51 -4.13
CA ARG A 3 -3.91 -9.49 -3.35
C ARG A 3 -4.84 -9.10 -2.21
N VAL A 4 -4.31 -9.03 -1.01
CA VAL A 4 -5.07 -8.62 0.16
C VAL A 4 -4.24 -7.60 0.92
N ARG A 5 -4.83 -6.45 1.16
CA ARG A 5 -4.31 -5.45 2.07
C ARG A 5 -5.14 -5.50 3.33
N LEU A 6 -4.49 -5.67 4.47
CA LEU A 6 -5.10 -5.62 5.78
C LEU A 6 -4.60 -4.36 6.50
N ARG A 7 -5.53 -3.64 7.13
CA ARG A 7 -5.24 -2.45 7.94
C ARG A 7 -5.84 -2.57 9.32
N TRP A 8 -5.02 -2.30 10.32
CA TRP A 8 -5.42 -2.13 11.70
C TRP A 8 -5.15 -0.69 12.11
N ASN A 9 -6.13 -0.05 12.74
CA ASN A 9 -5.96 1.23 13.42
C ASN A 9 -5.12 1.00 14.68
N ARG A 10 -4.40 2.04 15.13
CA ARG A 10 -3.60 1.97 16.37
C ARG A 10 -4.37 1.44 17.59
N SER A 11 -5.60 1.90 17.80
CA SER A 11 -6.44 1.43 18.93
C SER A 11 -6.76 -0.07 18.87
N GLY A 12 -6.83 -0.65 17.66
CA GLY A 12 -7.03 -2.08 17.46
C GLY A 12 -5.79 -2.92 17.80
N LEU A 13 -4.62 -2.29 17.89
CA LEU A 13 -3.33 -2.94 18.17
C LEU A 13 -2.90 -2.81 19.64
N GLU A 14 -3.52 -1.92 20.43
CA GLU A 14 -3.16 -1.68 21.85
C GLU A 14 -3.27 -2.95 22.71
N GLY A 15 -4.16 -3.87 22.35
CA GLY A 15 -4.34 -5.16 23.05
C GLY A 15 -3.22 -6.18 22.77
N VAL A 16 -2.29 -5.87 21.86
CA VAL A 16 -1.21 -6.77 21.45
C VAL A 16 0.11 -6.16 21.90
N GLU A 17 0.69 -6.78 22.93
CA GLU A 17 1.83 -6.23 23.68
C GLU A 17 3.01 -5.86 22.78
N GLU A 18 3.35 -6.70 21.81
CA GLU A 18 4.47 -6.46 20.91
C GLU A 18 4.25 -5.22 20.01
N PHE A 19 3.04 -5.03 19.49
CA PHE A 19 2.71 -3.84 18.71
C PHE A 19 2.60 -2.59 19.58
N ARG A 20 2.08 -2.72 20.80
CA ARG A 20 2.06 -1.63 21.78
C ARG A 20 3.47 -1.14 22.09
N GLN A 21 4.41 -2.05 22.36
CA GLN A 21 5.81 -1.72 22.61
C GLN A 21 6.47 -1.00 21.43
N LEU A 22 6.15 -1.39 20.20
CA LEU A 22 6.62 -0.73 18.99
C LEU A 22 6.00 0.68 18.84
N MET A 23 4.67 0.78 18.94
CA MET A 23 3.93 2.06 18.85
C MET A 23 4.41 3.10 19.88
N ASP A 24 4.76 2.65 21.08
CA ASP A 24 5.27 3.50 22.16
C ASP A 24 6.67 4.08 21.85
N ARG A 25 7.41 3.50 20.89
CA ARG A 25 8.81 3.85 20.57
C ARG A 25 9.00 4.51 19.21
N VAL A 26 8.12 4.25 18.25
CA VAL A 26 8.25 4.78 16.88
C VAL A 26 7.06 5.62 16.45
N GLU A 27 7.35 6.72 15.74
CA GLU A 27 6.36 7.40 14.91
C GLU A 27 5.98 6.53 13.72
N SER A 28 6.99 5.94 13.05
CA SER A 28 6.82 5.00 11.95
C SER A 28 7.91 3.92 11.92
N TYR A 29 7.54 2.75 11.42
CA TYR A 29 8.41 1.63 11.13
C TYR A 29 7.93 0.95 9.84
N GLU A 30 8.63 1.20 8.73
CA GLU A 30 8.29 0.64 7.43
C GLU A 30 9.34 -0.35 6.96
N ILE A 31 8.90 -1.57 6.68
CA ILE A 31 9.74 -2.61 6.08
C ILE A 31 9.75 -2.41 4.57
N LEU A 32 10.92 -2.11 4.01
CA LEU A 32 11.14 -1.82 2.60
C LEU A 32 11.54 -3.05 1.79
N ALA A 33 12.27 -3.99 2.40
CA ALA A 33 12.71 -5.21 1.74
C ALA A 33 13.01 -6.33 2.75
N HIS A 34 12.74 -7.58 2.39
CA HIS A 34 13.27 -8.74 3.11
C HIS A 34 14.64 -9.11 2.54
N LEU A 35 15.65 -9.19 3.40
CA LEU A 35 17.03 -9.51 3.01
C LEU A 35 17.33 -10.99 3.22
N LYS A 36 16.89 -11.55 4.35
CA LYS A 36 17.08 -12.96 4.70
C LYS A 36 15.91 -13.48 5.51
N LEU A 37 15.47 -14.69 5.17
CA LEU A 37 14.40 -15.41 5.86
C LEU A 37 15.02 -16.63 6.55
N GLY A 38 14.79 -16.80 7.85
CA GLY A 38 15.33 -17.94 8.60
C GLY A 38 14.54 -18.26 9.86
N ALA A 39 14.82 -19.42 10.43
CA ALA A 39 14.21 -19.84 11.71
C ALA A 39 14.64 -18.95 12.89
N ASP A 40 15.77 -18.26 12.76
CA ASP A 40 16.32 -17.35 13.78
C ASP A 40 15.83 -15.90 13.60
N GLY A 41 14.94 -15.64 12.63
CA GLY A 41 14.39 -14.31 12.37
C GLY A 41 14.30 -13.95 10.89
N ILE A 42 13.68 -12.80 10.65
CA ILE A 42 13.58 -12.18 9.33
C ILE A 42 14.43 -10.90 9.33
N GLU A 43 15.55 -10.97 8.62
CA GLU A 43 16.37 -9.80 8.33
C GLU A 43 15.71 -8.99 7.24
N HIS A 44 15.55 -7.69 7.48
CA HIS A 44 14.88 -6.80 6.56
C HIS A 44 15.49 -5.40 6.63
N LEU A 45 15.36 -4.69 5.52
CA LEU A 45 15.68 -3.26 5.44
C LEU A 45 14.44 -2.49 5.87
N ALA A 46 14.59 -1.62 6.86
CA ALA A 46 13.51 -0.80 7.39
C ALA A 46 13.87 0.69 7.40
N GLU A 47 12.88 1.52 7.10
CA GLU A 47 12.88 2.94 7.43
C GLU A 47 12.21 3.11 8.80
N ILE A 48 12.92 3.71 9.74
CA ILE A 48 12.52 3.78 11.15
C ILE A 48 12.57 5.22 11.60
N LYS A 49 11.47 5.71 12.17
CA LYS A 49 11.39 7.02 12.79
C LYS A 49 11.04 6.90 14.27
N PRO A 50 12.04 6.93 15.18
CA PRO A 50 11.81 6.86 16.62
C PRO A 50 11.15 8.14 17.16
N HIS A 51 10.30 8.03 18.20
CA HIS A 51 9.75 9.20 18.89
C HIS A 51 10.82 10.05 19.56
N SER A 52 11.87 9.41 20.07
CA SER A 52 12.99 10.09 20.73
C SER A 52 14.01 10.70 19.77
N GLY A 53 13.88 10.41 18.47
CA GLY A 53 14.87 10.77 17.45
C GLY A 53 16.16 9.95 17.48
N VAL A 54 16.25 8.93 18.35
CA VAL A 54 17.41 8.01 18.42
C VAL A 54 16.95 6.56 18.34
N LEU A 55 17.75 5.72 17.69
CA LEU A 55 17.37 4.32 17.44
C LEU A 55 17.47 3.42 18.68
N ASP A 56 18.28 3.82 19.67
CA ASP A 56 18.55 3.06 20.90
C ASP A 56 17.26 2.60 21.59
N ASP A 57 16.26 3.48 21.70
CA ASP A 57 14.99 3.16 22.35
C ASP A 57 14.22 2.05 21.61
N VAL A 58 14.28 2.05 20.27
CA VAL A 58 13.64 1.01 19.43
C VAL A 58 14.36 -0.33 19.60
N MET A 59 15.67 -0.31 19.81
CA MET A 59 16.50 -1.51 19.99
C MET A 59 16.40 -2.14 21.38
N GLU A 60 15.69 -1.51 22.32
CA GLU A 60 15.29 -2.16 23.57
C GLU A 60 14.15 -3.18 23.38
N ILE A 61 13.48 -3.18 22.24
CA ILE A 61 12.43 -4.16 21.94
C ILE A 61 13.09 -5.52 21.73
N SER A 62 12.81 -6.47 22.62
CA SER A 62 13.46 -7.80 22.65
C SER A 62 13.33 -8.64 21.36
N THR A 63 12.41 -8.29 20.46
CA THR A 63 12.23 -8.99 19.17
C THR A 63 13.01 -8.35 18.02
N PHE A 64 13.77 -7.28 18.28
CA PHE A 64 14.50 -6.50 17.30
C PHE A 64 15.99 -6.60 17.60
N ASP A 65 16.76 -7.10 16.64
CA ASP A 65 18.22 -7.04 16.69
C ASP A 65 18.73 -6.12 15.58
N LEU A 66 19.34 -4.99 15.95
CA LEU A 66 20.00 -4.11 14.98
C LEU A 66 21.20 -4.81 14.36
N ILE A 67 21.24 -4.86 13.04
CA ILE A 67 22.40 -5.40 12.31
C ILE A 67 23.31 -4.24 11.87
N GLU A 68 22.74 -3.27 11.16
CA GLU A 68 23.50 -2.16 10.58
C GLU A 68 22.60 -0.95 10.33
N VAL A 69 23.12 0.26 10.58
CA VAL A 69 22.51 1.51 10.14
C VAL A 69 23.19 1.95 8.86
N HIS A 70 22.43 2.04 7.77
CA HIS A 70 22.91 2.39 6.44
C HIS A 70 22.94 3.90 6.25
N GLU A 71 21.84 4.58 6.61
CA GLU A 71 21.68 6.01 6.45
C GLU A 71 20.94 6.62 7.65
N THR A 72 21.23 7.89 7.93
CA THR A 72 20.54 8.69 8.95
C THR A 72 20.22 10.04 8.35
N ASP A 73 18.94 10.36 8.29
CA ASP A 73 18.45 11.68 7.92
C ASP A 73 18.24 12.49 9.19
N THR A 74 19.15 13.43 9.44
CA THR A 74 19.10 14.30 10.63
C THR A 74 18.00 15.36 10.56
N ASP A 75 17.50 15.69 9.37
CA ASP A 75 16.44 16.69 9.21
C ASP A 75 15.09 16.10 9.57
N THR A 76 14.86 14.83 9.21
CA THR A 76 13.61 14.12 9.52
C THR A 76 13.67 13.26 10.78
N GLY A 77 14.87 12.95 11.30
CA GLY A 77 15.06 12.02 12.43
C GLY A 77 14.82 10.57 12.04
N THR A 78 15.04 10.23 10.77
CA THR A 78 14.72 8.92 10.18
C THR A 78 15.98 8.11 9.94
N PHE A 79 15.91 6.81 10.15
CA PHE A 79 17.01 5.87 10.02
C PHE A 79 16.67 4.81 8.98
N LEU A 80 17.60 4.53 8.07
CA LEU A 80 17.55 3.36 7.20
C LEU A 80 18.45 2.28 7.80
N ALA A 81 17.89 1.16 8.23
CA ALA A 81 18.63 0.14 8.96
C ALA A 81 18.27 -1.29 8.52
N SER A 82 19.24 -2.19 8.61
CA SER A 82 19.01 -3.64 8.62
C SER A 82 18.68 -4.08 10.04
N VAL A 83 17.52 -4.72 10.21
CA VAL A 83 17.06 -5.25 11.49
C VAL A 83 16.67 -6.71 11.32
N ASN A 84 17.07 -7.57 12.26
CA ASN A 84 16.55 -8.91 12.37
C ASN A 84 15.33 -8.91 13.30
N LEU A 85 14.20 -9.43 12.81
CA LEU A 85 12.93 -9.44 13.53
C LEU A 85 12.52 -10.87 13.85
N THR A 86 12.31 -11.15 15.13
CA THR A 86 11.84 -12.46 15.64
C THR A 86 10.38 -12.43 16.10
N HIS A 87 9.65 -11.37 15.74
CA HIS A 87 8.26 -11.15 16.11
C HIS A 87 7.33 -12.27 15.61
N THR A 88 6.34 -12.64 16.44
CA THR A 88 5.42 -13.77 16.21
C THR A 88 4.74 -13.72 14.84
N LEU A 89 4.18 -12.57 14.45
CA LEU A 89 3.45 -12.43 13.18
C LEU A 89 4.35 -12.65 11.94
N PRO A 90 5.49 -11.94 11.76
CA PRO A 90 6.42 -12.22 10.66
C PRO A 90 6.93 -13.65 10.66
N MET A 91 7.26 -14.22 11.82
CA MET A 91 7.72 -15.61 11.91
C MET A 91 6.65 -16.61 11.48
N MET A 92 5.39 -16.40 11.89
CA MET A 92 4.25 -17.19 11.42
C MET A 92 4.08 -17.15 9.89
N MET A 93 4.47 -16.03 9.24
CA MET A 93 4.38 -15.93 7.78
C MET A 93 5.35 -16.87 7.05
N LEU A 94 6.45 -17.29 7.67
CA LEU A 94 7.39 -18.24 7.07
C LEU A 94 6.75 -19.61 6.82
N ASP A 95 5.79 -19.99 7.66
CA ASP A 95 5.11 -21.29 7.59
C ASP A 95 3.93 -21.30 6.61
N LEU A 96 3.54 -20.13 6.07
CA LEU A 96 2.38 -20.01 5.21
C LEU A 96 2.70 -20.34 3.75
N GLU A 97 2.47 -21.60 3.39
CA GLU A 97 2.59 -22.01 2.00
C GLU A 97 1.65 -21.22 1.06
N LYS A 98 2.21 -20.79 -0.07
CA LYS A 98 1.48 -20.15 -1.18
C LYS A 98 0.89 -18.78 -0.83
N ILE A 99 1.44 -18.13 0.19
CA ILE A 99 1.19 -16.75 0.59
C ILE A 99 2.54 -16.03 0.62
N HIS A 100 2.56 -14.80 0.12
CA HIS A 100 3.72 -13.92 0.17
C HIS A 100 3.29 -12.61 0.80
N LEU A 101 3.89 -12.26 1.93
CA LEU A 101 3.90 -10.89 2.47
C LEU A 101 4.94 -10.10 1.67
N HIS A 102 4.56 -8.97 1.06
CA HIS A 102 5.47 -8.21 0.22
C HIS A 102 5.59 -6.77 0.73
N PRO A 103 6.84 -6.27 0.88
CA PRO A 103 7.12 -4.85 1.10
C PRO A 103 6.61 -3.93 -0.03
N PRO A 104 6.38 -2.63 0.23
CA PRO A 104 6.46 -2.02 1.55
C PRO A 104 5.23 -2.34 2.41
N TYR A 105 5.46 -2.45 3.72
CA TYR A 105 4.42 -2.57 4.73
C TYR A 105 4.99 -2.13 6.07
N GLY A 106 4.15 -1.68 7.00
CA GLY A 106 4.67 -1.07 8.21
C GLY A 106 3.60 -0.52 9.13
N LEU A 107 4.09 0.08 10.20
CA LEU A 107 3.31 0.75 11.24
C LEU A 107 3.59 2.25 11.18
N ASP A 108 2.57 3.10 11.22
CA ASP A 108 2.68 4.55 11.29
C ASP A 108 1.64 5.16 12.25
N SER A 109 1.34 6.47 12.12
CA SER A 109 0.33 7.19 12.90
C SER A 109 -1.09 6.65 12.75
N GLU A 110 -1.44 6.10 11.59
CA GLU A 110 -2.77 5.56 11.30
C GLU A 110 -2.88 4.13 11.82
N GLY A 111 -1.80 3.35 11.75
CA GLY A 111 -1.71 2.03 12.34
C GLY A 111 -0.87 1.09 11.49
N LEU A 112 -1.23 -0.20 11.45
CA LEU A 112 -0.47 -1.24 10.75
C LEU A 112 -1.12 -1.56 9.41
N GLU A 113 -0.34 -1.50 8.33
CA GLU A 113 -0.72 -2.03 7.02
C GLU A 113 0.13 -3.25 6.68
N LEU A 114 -0.51 -4.34 6.24
CA LEU A 114 0.16 -5.54 5.72
C LEU A 114 -0.36 -5.90 4.33
N ASN A 115 0.56 -6.23 3.41
CA ASN A 115 0.27 -6.48 2.00
C ASN A 115 0.60 -7.92 1.59
N PHE A 116 -0.43 -8.72 1.27
CA PHE A 116 -0.30 -10.13 0.94
C PHE A 116 -0.65 -10.44 -0.51
N THR A 117 0.02 -11.42 -1.10
CA THR A 117 -0.38 -12.06 -2.35
C THR A 117 -0.36 -13.57 -2.20
N GLY A 118 -1.42 -14.27 -2.62
CA GLY A 118 -1.46 -15.72 -2.47
C GLY A 118 -2.57 -16.44 -3.22
N HIS A 119 -2.60 -17.77 -3.10
CA HIS A 119 -3.72 -18.57 -3.62
C HIS A 119 -5.01 -18.26 -2.85
N SER A 120 -6.15 -18.25 -3.56
CA SER A 120 -7.43 -17.82 -2.97
C SER A 120 -7.80 -18.58 -1.70
N ASP A 121 -7.57 -19.89 -1.66
CA ASP A 121 -7.90 -20.73 -0.52
C ASP A 121 -6.90 -20.56 0.64
N SER A 122 -5.61 -20.37 0.34
CA SER A 122 -4.62 -20.03 1.37
C SER A 122 -4.94 -18.67 2.00
N MET A 123 -5.30 -17.66 1.20
CA MET A 123 -5.67 -16.33 1.71
C MET A 123 -6.91 -16.36 2.59
N LYS A 124 -7.92 -17.19 2.26
CA LYS A 124 -9.09 -17.37 3.13
C LYS A 124 -8.70 -17.90 4.50
N ARG A 125 -7.82 -18.91 4.56
CA ARG A 125 -7.32 -19.46 5.84
C ARG A 125 -6.53 -18.44 6.64
N LEU A 126 -5.65 -17.65 5.99
CA LEU A 126 -4.93 -16.56 6.67
C LEU A 126 -5.91 -15.53 7.26
N ILE A 127 -6.89 -15.11 6.47
CA ILE A 127 -7.93 -14.16 6.88
C ILE A 127 -8.71 -14.71 8.09
N GLU A 128 -9.06 -15.99 8.09
CA GLU A 128 -9.73 -16.64 9.23
C GLU A 128 -8.83 -16.73 10.47
N LEU A 129 -7.55 -17.06 10.29
CA LEU A 129 -6.57 -17.14 11.38
C LEU A 129 -6.36 -15.76 12.03
N LEU A 130 -6.06 -14.74 11.22
CA LEU A 130 -5.83 -13.38 11.71
C LEU A 130 -7.09 -12.80 12.38
N LYS A 131 -8.30 -13.13 11.89
CA LYS A 131 -9.56 -12.72 12.53
C LYS A 131 -9.67 -13.16 13.98
N LEU A 132 -9.12 -14.33 14.31
CA LEU A 132 -9.20 -14.90 15.66
C LEU A 132 -8.16 -14.31 16.60
N THR A 133 -7.00 -13.91 16.07
CA THR A 133 -5.87 -13.43 16.87
C THR A 133 -5.81 -11.90 16.95
N MET A 134 -6.09 -11.21 15.85
CA MET A 134 -6.07 -9.74 15.72
C MET A 134 -7.09 -9.30 14.65
N PRO A 135 -8.37 -9.08 15.00
CA PRO A 135 -9.35 -8.61 14.04
C PRO A 135 -8.94 -7.24 13.47
N TRP A 136 -8.96 -7.11 12.14
CA TRP A 136 -8.62 -5.88 11.45
C TRP A 136 -9.80 -4.92 11.36
N ASP A 137 -9.49 -3.64 11.23
CA ASP A 137 -10.48 -2.58 11.03
C ASP A 137 -10.92 -2.51 9.56
N SER A 138 -9.97 -2.66 8.63
CA SER A 138 -10.24 -2.61 7.20
C SER A 138 -9.51 -3.69 6.40
N ILE A 139 -10.18 -4.21 5.37
CA ILE A 139 -9.64 -5.23 4.46
C ILE A 139 -10.00 -4.87 3.02
N SER A 140 -8.98 -4.84 2.16
CA SER A 140 -9.13 -4.75 0.71
C SER A 140 -8.70 -6.06 0.06
N ILE A 141 -9.58 -6.70 -0.71
CA ILE A 141 -9.30 -7.96 -1.41
C ILE A 141 -9.44 -7.71 -2.91
N GLN A 142 -8.35 -7.92 -3.64
CA GLN A 142 -8.30 -7.79 -5.09
C GLN A 142 -7.95 -9.14 -5.72
N SER A 143 -8.65 -9.55 -6.78
CA SER A 143 -8.25 -10.72 -7.56
C SER A 143 -7.02 -10.39 -8.40
N VAL A 144 -6.01 -11.27 -8.41
CA VAL A 144 -4.82 -11.14 -9.29
C VAL A 144 -5.11 -11.68 -10.70
N ARG A 145 -6.29 -12.29 -10.94
CA ARG A 145 -6.69 -12.68 -12.30
C ARG A 145 -7.36 -11.49 -12.98
N GLY A 146 -6.67 -10.99 -14.02
CA GLY A 146 -6.82 -9.69 -14.66
C GLY A 146 -6.07 -8.67 -13.80
N ASP A 147 -5.02 -7.96 -14.21
CA ASP A 147 -4.83 -7.28 -15.50
C ASP A 147 -3.87 -6.07 -15.33
N GLY A 148 -2.57 -6.31 -15.26
CA GLY A 148 -1.55 -5.24 -15.22
C GLY A 148 -1.56 -4.26 -16.40
N SER A 149 -2.45 -4.44 -17.38
CA SER A 149 -2.73 -3.49 -18.47
C SER A 149 -4.21 -3.39 -18.86
N GLY A 150 -5.12 -4.06 -18.15
CA GLY A 150 -6.54 -4.23 -18.54
C GLY A 150 -7.55 -3.67 -17.53
N LEU A 151 -7.22 -3.54 -16.24
CA LEU A 151 -8.19 -3.10 -15.20
C LEU A 151 -8.73 -1.73 -15.50
N TRP A 152 -7.88 -0.87 -16.07
CA TRP A 152 -8.22 0.49 -16.46
C TRP A 152 -8.74 0.60 -17.90
N LYS A 153 -8.36 -0.35 -18.77
CA LYS A 153 -8.86 -0.38 -20.15
C LYS A 153 -10.29 -0.88 -20.21
N ASP A 154 -10.66 -1.83 -19.36
CA ASP A 154 -12.00 -2.42 -19.36
C ASP A 154 -13.06 -1.50 -18.68
N LEU A 155 -12.62 -0.44 -18.00
CA LEU A 155 -13.51 0.55 -17.38
C LEU A 155 -14.15 1.49 -18.39
N LEU A 156 -13.46 1.75 -19.50
CA LEU A 156 -13.84 2.74 -20.49
C LEU A 156 -14.05 2.04 -21.83
N THR A 157 -15.07 2.47 -22.56
CA THR A 157 -15.21 2.10 -23.97
C THR A 157 -14.01 2.60 -24.78
N GLU A 158 -13.67 1.94 -25.90
CA GLU A 158 -12.60 2.40 -26.81
C GLU A 158 -12.74 3.89 -27.17
N ARG A 159 -13.97 4.35 -27.41
CA ARG A 159 -14.24 5.76 -27.71
C ARG A 159 -13.92 6.69 -26.55
N GLN A 160 -14.18 6.28 -25.32
CA GLN A 160 -13.82 7.03 -24.12
C GLN A 160 -12.31 7.04 -23.88
N ILE A 161 -11.61 5.94 -24.18
CA ILE A 161 -10.14 5.86 -24.13
C ILE A 161 -9.52 6.84 -25.12
N GLU A 162 -10.02 6.90 -26.35
CA GLU A 162 -9.57 7.88 -27.36
C GLU A 162 -9.76 9.33 -26.87
N VAL A 163 -10.93 9.65 -26.32
CA VAL A 163 -11.23 10.98 -25.77
C VAL A 163 -10.30 11.33 -24.62
N LEU A 164 -10.07 10.41 -23.69
CA LEU A 164 -9.17 10.60 -22.57
C LEU A 164 -7.73 10.84 -23.02
N ARG A 165 -7.23 10.02 -23.96
CA ARG A 165 -5.88 10.18 -24.55
C ARG A 165 -5.72 11.54 -25.20
N CYS A 166 -6.69 11.95 -26.00
CA CYS A 166 -6.71 13.27 -26.63
C CYS A 166 -6.65 14.38 -25.57
N ALA A 167 -7.54 14.34 -24.58
CA ALA A 167 -7.60 15.32 -23.50
C ALA A 167 -6.27 15.44 -22.73
N VAL A 168 -5.66 14.32 -22.35
CA VAL A 168 -4.36 14.31 -21.67
C VAL A 168 -3.26 14.86 -22.58
N SER A 169 -3.18 14.39 -23.83
CA SER A 169 -2.13 14.81 -24.77
C SER A 169 -2.18 16.30 -25.10
N MET A 170 -3.37 16.91 -25.07
CA MET A 170 -3.57 18.33 -25.32
C MET A 170 -3.50 19.19 -24.05
N GLY A 171 -3.20 18.60 -22.89
CA GLY A 171 -3.04 19.34 -21.63
C GLY A 171 -4.36 19.78 -20.98
N TYR A 172 -5.45 19.04 -21.18
CA TYR A 172 -6.74 19.37 -20.57
C TYR A 172 -6.75 19.22 -19.05
N TYR A 173 -5.95 18.28 -18.54
CA TYR A 173 -5.80 17.96 -17.12
C TYR A 173 -4.48 18.48 -16.51
N SER A 174 -3.70 19.31 -17.22
CA SER A 174 -2.49 19.93 -16.67
C SER A 174 -2.81 21.18 -15.84
N GLU A 175 -1.97 21.50 -14.87
CA GLU A 175 -2.09 22.71 -14.04
C GLU A 175 -2.14 24.00 -14.87
N GLU A 176 -1.31 24.10 -15.91
CA GLU A 176 -1.33 25.21 -16.88
C GLU A 176 -2.38 25.01 -17.98
N ARG A 177 -3.65 24.82 -17.62
CA ARG A 177 -4.72 24.46 -18.56
C ARG A 177 -4.88 25.49 -19.70
N LYS A 178 -4.29 25.19 -20.87
CA LYS A 178 -4.33 26.03 -22.08
C LYS A 178 -5.37 25.58 -23.12
N ILE A 179 -6.02 24.43 -22.89
CA ILE A 179 -6.97 23.82 -23.84
C ILE A 179 -8.40 23.79 -23.25
N SER A 180 -9.40 24.13 -24.08
CA SER A 180 -10.81 24.10 -23.69
C SER A 180 -11.52 22.85 -24.20
N VAL A 181 -12.68 22.50 -23.61
CA VAL A 181 -13.57 21.43 -24.12
C VAL A 181 -13.95 21.67 -25.59
N LYS A 182 -14.08 22.94 -26.01
CA LYS A 182 -14.35 23.29 -27.41
C LYS A 182 -13.19 22.87 -28.31
N ASN A 183 -11.96 23.16 -27.91
CA ASN A 183 -10.77 22.85 -28.70
C ASN A 183 -10.59 21.31 -28.81
N LEU A 184 -10.87 20.56 -27.75
CA LEU A 184 -10.90 19.09 -27.80
C LEU A 184 -11.97 18.56 -28.75
N ALA A 185 -13.17 19.14 -28.70
CA ALA A 185 -14.28 18.76 -29.57
C ALA A 185 -13.97 19.01 -31.05
N GLU A 186 -13.36 20.15 -31.36
CA GLU A 186 -12.87 20.49 -32.71
C GLU A 186 -11.78 19.51 -33.16
N SER A 187 -10.80 19.19 -32.30
CA SER A 187 -9.73 18.24 -32.61
C SER A 187 -10.21 16.82 -32.92
N MET A 188 -11.36 16.41 -32.37
CA MET A 188 -11.93 15.08 -32.57
C MET A 188 -13.16 15.07 -33.49
N GLY A 189 -13.47 16.20 -34.13
CA GLY A 189 -14.60 16.31 -35.06
C GLY A 189 -15.96 16.04 -34.43
N MET A 190 -16.17 16.42 -33.17
CA MET A 190 -17.44 16.16 -32.45
C MET A 190 -18.06 17.44 -31.87
N ALA A 191 -19.35 17.37 -31.52
CA ALA A 191 -20.02 18.48 -30.86
C ALA A 191 -19.46 18.71 -29.44
N ARG A 192 -19.40 19.98 -29.01
CA ARG A 192 -18.92 20.37 -27.67
C ARG A 192 -19.70 19.66 -26.55
N SER A 193 -21.01 19.52 -26.70
CA SER A 193 -21.87 18.81 -25.74
C SER A 193 -21.50 17.32 -25.64
N THR A 194 -21.22 16.67 -26.77
CA THR A 194 -20.78 15.26 -26.83
C THR A 194 -19.41 15.08 -26.16
N MET A 195 -18.45 15.95 -26.45
CA MET A 195 -17.13 15.93 -25.80
C MET A 195 -17.25 16.10 -24.27
N GLY A 196 -18.03 17.08 -23.83
CA GLY A 196 -18.28 17.28 -22.40
C GLY A 196 -18.99 16.09 -21.73
N GLY A 197 -19.88 15.41 -22.45
CA GLY A 197 -20.52 14.18 -21.99
C GLY A 197 -19.53 13.03 -21.79
N HIS A 198 -18.65 12.80 -22.77
CA HIS A 198 -17.59 11.79 -22.64
C HIS A 198 -16.67 12.08 -21.46
N LEU A 199 -16.18 13.30 -21.32
CA LEU A 199 -15.28 13.69 -20.22
C LEU A 199 -15.92 13.46 -18.85
N LYS A 200 -17.18 13.87 -18.66
CA LYS A 200 -17.91 13.63 -17.39
C LYS A 200 -18.07 12.14 -17.07
N LEU A 201 -18.37 11.31 -18.08
CA LEU A 201 -18.52 9.87 -17.89
C LEU A 201 -17.18 9.22 -17.52
N ILE A 202 -16.12 9.62 -18.22
CA ILE A 202 -14.75 9.16 -17.96
C ILE A 202 -14.33 9.53 -16.54
N GLU A 203 -14.48 10.81 -16.16
CA GLU A 203 -14.14 11.32 -14.83
C GLU A 203 -14.92 10.59 -13.75
N LYS A 204 -16.23 10.37 -13.93
CA LYS A 204 -17.03 9.61 -12.98
C LYS A 204 -16.50 8.19 -12.78
N VAL A 205 -16.27 7.46 -13.87
CA VAL A 205 -15.82 6.06 -13.81
C VAL A 205 -14.44 5.97 -13.16
N ILE A 206 -13.51 6.85 -13.55
CA ILE A 206 -12.15 6.89 -12.99
C ILE A 206 -12.19 7.24 -11.51
N MET A 207 -12.92 8.28 -11.11
CA MET A 207 -12.98 8.71 -9.71
C MET A 207 -13.65 7.68 -8.81
N SER A 208 -14.70 7.00 -9.29
CA SER A 208 -15.28 5.86 -8.55
C SER A 208 -14.25 4.75 -8.33
N LYS A 209 -13.49 4.39 -9.38
CA LYS A 209 -12.44 3.38 -9.25
C LYS A 209 -11.32 3.79 -8.29
N VAL A 210 -10.94 5.06 -8.32
CA VAL A 210 -9.93 5.62 -7.41
C VAL A 210 -10.39 5.51 -5.96
N VAL A 211 -11.65 5.88 -5.66
CA VAL A 211 -12.20 5.73 -4.30
C VAL A 211 -12.22 4.26 -3.87
N ASP A 212 -12.69 3.36 -4.74
CA ASP A 212 -12.71 1.92 -4.47
C ASP A 212 -11.29 1.35 -4.19
N ASP A 213 -10.26 1.91 -4.83
CA ASP A 213 -8.86 1.50 -4.64
C ASP A 213 -8.22 2.09 -3.37
N LEU A 214 -8.72 3.22 -2.87
CA LEU A 214 -8.20 3.88 -1.67
C LEU A 214 -8.75 3.27 -0.37
N GLY A 215 -9.92 2.61 -0.42
CA GLY A 215 -10.59 1.96 0.72
C GLY A 215 -11.73 2.81 1.27
#